data_AF-A0A0A0IK08-F1
#
_entry.id   AF-A0A0A0IK08-F1
#
_cell.length_a   1.000
_cell.length_b   1.000
_cell.length_c   1.000
_cell.angle_alpha   90.00
_cell.angle_beta   90.00
_cell.angle_gamma   90.00
#
_symmetry.space_group_name_H-M   'P 1'
#
loop_
_entity.id
_entity.type
_entity.pdbx_description
1 polymer ?
#
loop_
_entity_poly.entity_id
_entity_poly.type
_entity_poly.pdbx_seq_one_letter_code
_entity_poly.pdbx_strand_id
1 'polypeptide(L)'
;MKQIDRYVNSVYRDVEDNNEDVEILKEEMKNHLLEFVEELKSQGKSESESISIAIKRFGEEKEIQNELLGIFSFINNKAKKVLICMVSFFIMTVISYSIFTIGTQFFRWKYATFNDKIYNIMSLYNKDNIDDINKDIDKIINKSKGKITSVTMRGASDDKNREFKNLKKVEYMYPKDIKYKDKNGVHYCIGQIITEKGIKYDVYIRELPTSFCIPTYINRFKNISIGFLCCFIISIIVWILIKLNENIHRKYVRYCS
;
A
#
# COMPACT_ATOMS: atom_id res chain seq x y z
N MET A 1 58.26 6.26 10.37
CA MET A 1 56.78 6.24 10.51
C MET A 1 55.96 7.23 9.67
N LYS A 2 56.31 8.53 9.53
CA LYS A 2 55.52 9.52 8.71
C LYS A 2 55.22 9.13 7.25
N GLN A 3 55.96 8.17 6.68
CA GLN A 3 55.70 7.64 5.34
C GLN A 3 54.45 6.75 5.30
N ILE A 4 54.19 5.97 6.36
CA ILE A 4 52.97 5.15 6.49
C ILE A 4 51.74 6.07 6.57
N ASP A 5 51.78 7.10 7.42
CA ASP A 5 50.67 8.06 7.54
C ASP A 5 50.35 8.73 6.20
N ARG A 6 51.39 9.10 5.42
CA ARG A 6 51.20 9.69 4.10
C ARG A 6 50.59 8.71 3.11
N TYR A 7 51.05 7.48 3.09
CA TYR A 7 50.50 6.42 2.23
C TYR A 7 49.04 6.12 2.59
N VAL A 8 48.72 6.00 3.88
CA VAL A 8 47.36 5.78 4.36
C VAL A 8 46.45 6.93 3.94
N ASN A 9 46.85 8.17 4.22
CA ASN A 9 46.05 9.33 3.85
C ASN A 9 45.89 9.50 2.34
N SER A 10 46.89 9.10 1.54
CA SER A 10 46.81 9.22 0.09
C SER A 10 45.89 8.17 -0.52
N VAL A 11 45.90 6.94 -0.01
CA VAL A 11 44.96 5.86 -0.41
C VAL A 11 43.50 6.25 -0.14
N TYR A 12 43.21 6.94 0.96
CA TYR A 12 41.85 7.33 1.33
C TYR A 12 41.41 8.73 0.89
N ARG A 13 42.27 9.50 0.20
CA ARG A 13 42.05 10.93 -0.09
C ARG A 13 40.73 11.24 -0.79
N ASP A 14 40.29 10.36 -1.69
CA ASP A 14 39.12 10.59 -2.54
C ASP A 14 37.87 9.83 -2.05
N VAL A 15 37.95 9.18 -0.88
CA VAL A 15 36.80 8.58 -0.18
C VAL A 15 36.14 9.66 0.69
N GLU A 16 34.81 9.74 0.74
CA GLU A 16 34.09 10.79 1.51
C GLU A 16 34.52 10.77 3.01
N ASP A 17 35.30 11.79 3.39
CA ASP A 17 36.05 11.91 4.66
C ASP A 17 35.16 12.18 5.90
N ASN A 18 33.84 12.28 5.72
CA ASN A 18 32.89 12.64 6.79
C ASN A 18 32.24 11.44 7.48
N ASN A 19 32.80 10.26 7.28
CA ASN A 19 32.30 9.04 7.90
C ASN A 19 33.34 8.49 8.87
N GLU A 20 32.95 8.29 10.13
CA GLU A 20 33.73 7.60 11.18
C GLU A 20 34.30 6.26 10.67
N ASP A 21 33.66 5.65 9.67
CA ASP A 21 34.07 4.41 9.01
C ASP A 21 35.38 4.53 8.23
N VAL A 22 35.61 5.69 7.59
CA VAL A 22 36.84 5.95 6.81
C VAL A 22 38.03 6.08 7.75
N GLU A 23 37.85 6.72 8.91
CA GLU A 23 38.88 6.84 9.93
C GLU A 23 39.25 5.49 10.56
N ILE A 24 38.27 4.63 10.84
CA ILE A 24 38.50 3.28 11.36
C ILE A 24 39.32 2.44 10.37
N LEU A 25 38.98 2.49 9.09
CA LEU A 25 39.71 1.74 8.05
C LEU A 25 41.12 2.31 7.79
N LYS A 26 41.30 3.63 7.90
CA LYS A 26 42.63 4.27 7.90
C LYS A 26 43.48 3.74 9.05
N GLU A 27 42.91 3.64 10.25
CA GLU A 27 43.60 3.18 11.44
C GLU A 27 43.95 1.68 11.37
N GLU A 28 43.01 0.83 10.92
CA GLU A 28 43.26 -0.61 10.71
C GLU A 28 44.37 -0.85 9.67
N MET A 29 44.30 -0.17 8.53
CA MET A 29 45.35 -0.27 7.51
C MET A 29 46.71 0.21 8.03
N LYS A 30 46.73 1.30 8.79
CA LYS A 30 47.94 1.82 9.44
C LYS A 30 48.52 0.81 10.43
N ASN A 31 47.70 0.17 11.25
CA ASN A 31 48.14 -0.82 12.22
C ASN A 31 48.77 -2.04 11.53
N HIS A 32 48.15 -2.59 10.48
CA HIS A 32 48.74 -3.69 9.73
C HIS A 32 50.07 -3.32 9.04
N LEU A 33 50.18 -2.11 8.52
CA LEU A 33 51.45 -1.62 7.97
C LEU A 33 52.53 -1.51 9.06
N LEU A 34 52.17 -1.08 10.26
CA LEU A 34 53.09 -1.00 11.40
C LEU A 34 53.51 -2.39 11.90
N GLU A 35 52.57 -3.34 11.99
CA GLU A 35 52.84 -4.74 12.34
C GLU A 35 53.85 -5.36 11.36
N PHE A 36 53.64 -5.19 10.06
CA PHE A 36 54.59 -5.65 9.04
C PHE A 36 55.97 -4.99 9.17
N VAL A 37 56.01 -3.71 9.52
CA VAL A 37 57.28 -3.01 9.74
C VAL A 37 58.03 -3.57 10.94
N GLU A 38 57.35 -3.86 12.04
CA GLU A 38 57.98 -4.46 13.22
C GLU A 38 58.43 -5.91 12.97
N GLU A 39 57.66 -6.69 12.21
CA GLU A 39 58.08 -8.03 11.77
C GLU A 39 59.37 -7.96 10.93
N LEU A 40 59.44 -7.06 9.95
CA LEU A 40 60.63 -6.89 9.11
C LEU A 40 61.86 -6.39 9.90
N LYS A 41 61.65 -5.50 10.88
CA LYS A 41 62.72 -5.08 11.79
C LYS A 41 63.24 -6.26 12.62
N SER A 42 62.36 -7.14 13.10
CA SER A 42 62.76 -8.34 13.84
C SER A 42 63.59 -9.32 12.99
N GLN A 43 63.43 -9.27 11.67
CA GLN A 43 64.22 -10.01 10.67
C GLN A 43 65.55 -9.32 10.31
N GLY A 44 65.91 -8.23 11.01
CA GLY A 44 67.18 -7.51 10.83
C GLY A 44 67.15 -6.42 9.75
N LYS A 45 65.97 -6.03 9.26
CA LYS A 45 65.82 -4.94 8.27
C LYS A 45 65.89 -3.57 8.95
N SER A 46 66.45 -2.58 8.25
CA SER A 46 66.41 -1.19 8.72
C SER A 46 64.98 -0.63 8.71
N GLU A 47 64.67 0.39 9.52
CA GLU A 47 63.31 0.98 9.56
C GLU A 47 62.86 1.49 8.17
N SER A 48 63.74 2.20 7.45
CA SER A 48 63.43 2.72 6.11
C SER A 48 63.16 1.61 5.11
N GLU A 49 63.94 0.53 5.15
CA GLU A 49 63.76 -0.62 4.26
C GLU A 49 62.47 -1.38 4.60
N SER A 50 62.18 -1.53 5.90
CA SER A 50 60.96 -2.18 6.40
C SER A 50 59.70 -1.44 5.95
N ILE A 51 59.67 -0.11 6.07
CA ILE A 51 58.54 0.72 5.61
C ILE A 51 58.33 0.60 4.10
N SER A 52 59.42 0.64 3.32
CA SER A 52 59.33 0.52 1.87
C SER A 52 58.80 -0.85 1.44
N ILE A 53 59.26 -1.92 2.08
CA ILE A 53 58.80 -3.28 1.81
C ILE A 53 57.35 -3.45 2.24
N ALA A 54 56.95 -2.93 3.41
CA ALA A 54 55.57 -3.00 3.90
C ALA A 54 54.59 -2.33 2.93
N ILE A 55 54.87 -1.09 2.49
CA ILE A 55 54.06 -0.38 1.50
C ILE A 55 54.01 -1.15 0.17
N LYS A 56 55.16 -1.64 -0.32
CA LYS A 56 55.22 -2.39 -1.57
C LYS A 56 54.43 -3.70 -1.52
N ARG A 57 54.41 -4.39 -0.38
CA ARG A 57 53.61 -5.61 -0.16
C ARG A 57 52.12 -5.31 -0.07
N PHE A 58 51.75 -4.15 0.47
CA PHE A 58 50.36 -3.74 0.60
C PHE A 58 49.73 -3.38 -0.75
N GLY A 59 50.51 -2.75 -1.64
CA GLY A 59 50.12 -2.45 -3.01
C GLY A 59 50.37 -1.00 -3.40
N GLU A 60 50.31 -0.72 -4.69
CA GLU A 60 50.47 0.66 -5.16
C GLU A 60 49.28 1.53 -4.75
N GLU A 61 49.57 2.76 -4.32
CA GLU A 61 48.57 3.72 -3.81
C GLU A 61 47.33 3.81 -4.71
N LYS A 62 47.53 3.98 -6.02
CA LYS A 62 46.43 4.14 -6.98
C LYS A 62 45.60 2.87 -7.16
N GLU A 63 46.21 1.70 -7.04
CA GLU A 63 45.51 0.43 -7.20
C GLU A 63 44.57 0.21 -6.02
N ILE A 64 45.10 0.31 -4.81
CA ILE A 64 44.32 0.18 -3.56
C ILE A 64 43.23 1.25 -3.47
N GLN A 65 43.57 2.50 -3.84
CA GLN A 65 42.60 3.59 -3.88
C GLN A 65 41.43 3.29 -4.83
N ASN A 66 41.71 2.80 -6.04
CA ASN A 66 40.66 2.48 -7.02
C ASN A 66 39.77 1.33 -6.55
N GLU A 67 40.33 0.32 -5.90
CA GLU A 67 39.55 -0.79 -5.33
C GLU A 67 38.62 -0.32 -4.22
N LEU A 68 39.11 0.51 -3.30
CA LEU A 68 38.31 1.11 -2.22
C LEU A 68 37.16 1.94 -2.79
N LEU A 69 37.44 2.83 -3.76
CA LEU A 69 36.40 3.61 -4.43
C LEU A 69 35.36 2.72 -5.13
N GLY A 70 35.78 1.61 -5.73
CA GLY A 70 34.90 0.61 -6.33
C GLY A 70 33.95 -0.01 -5.30
N ILE A 71 34.45 -0.39 -4.13
CA ILE A 71 33.66 -1.03 -3.07
C ILE A 71 32.62 -0.05 -2.50
N PHE A 72 33.05 1.16 -2.09
CA PHE A 72 32.15 2.16 -1.51
C PHE A 72 31.08 2.63 -2.50
N SER A 73 31.47 2.90 -3.75
CA SER A 73 30.51 3.32 -4.79
C SER A 73 29.49 2.21 -5.11
N PHE A 74 29.89 0.94 -5.08
CA PHE A 74 29.01 -0.19 -5.30
C PHE A 74 27.96 -0.36 -4.20
N ILE A 75 28.36 -0.26 -2.93
CA ILE A 75 27.47 -0.36 -1.77
C ILE A 75 26.45 0.78 -1.79
N ASN A 76 26.90 2.02 -1.99
CA ASN A 76 26.03 3.19 -2.05
C ASN A 76 25.06 3.13 -3.24
N ASN A 77 25.51 2.67 -4.40
CA ASN A 77 24.63 2.49 -5.56
C ASN A 77 23.56 1.41 -5.33
N LYS A 78 23.91 0.30 -4.67
CA LYS A 78 22.93 -0.74 -4.30
C LYS A 78 21.89 -0.20 -3.32
N ALA A 79 22.32 0.46 -2.25
CA ALA A 79 21.41 1.05 -1.27
C ALA A 79 20.45 2.07 -1.91
N LYS A 80 20.97 2.92 -2.80
CA LYS A 80 20.17 3.92 -3.54
C LYS A 80 19.13 3.28 -4.47
N LYS A 81 19.49 2.21 -5.19
CA LYS A 81 18.55 1.48 -6.05
C LYS A 81 17.42 0.82 -5.24
N VAL A 82 17.75 0.23 -4.09
CA VAL A 82 16.74 -0.35 -3.18
C VAL A 82 15.81 0.73 -2.63
N LEU A 83 16.36 1.89 -2.26
CA LEU A 83 15.57 3.04 -1.79
C LEU A 83 14.56 3.53 -2.85
N ILE A 84 14.98 3.63 -4.11
CA ILE A 84 14.08 4.01 -5.23
C ILE A 84 12.97 2.96 -5.40
N CYS A 85 13.32 1.67 -5.34
CA CYS A 85 12.37 0.58 -5.45
C CYS A 85 11.32 0.62 -4.33
N MET A 86 11.77 0.87 -3.09
CA MET A 86 10.91 1.06 -1.92
C MET A 86 9.91 2.22 -2.13
N VAL A 87 10.40 3.40 -2.51
CA VAL A 87 9.53 4.57 -2.75
C VAL A 87 8.50 4.28 -3.85
N SER A 88 8.89 3.56 -4.91
CA SER A 88 7.98 3.16 -5.98
C SER A 88 6.83 2.27 -5.46
N PHE A 89 7.12 1.24 -4.67
CA PHE A 89 6.08 0.39 -4.07
C PHE A 89 5.16 1.16 -3.12
N PHE A 90 5.71 2.12 -2.37
CA PHE A 90 4.91 2.98 -1.51
C PHE A 90 3.91 3.83 -2.32
N ILE A 91 4.38 4.49 -3.38
CA ILE A 91 3.52 5.28 -4.28
C ILE A 91 2.42 4.41 -4.88
N MET A 92 2.77 3.21 -5.35
CA MET A 92 1.80 2.28 -5.94
C MET A 92 0.74 1.80 -4.93
N THR A 93 1.13 1.63 -3.67
CA THR A 93 0.22 1.32 -2.55
C THR A 93 -0.79 2.45 -2.34
N VAL A 94 -0.32 3.71 -2.29
CA VAL A 94 -1.17 4.89 -2.10
C VAL A 94 -2.16 5.05 -3.25
N ILE A 95 -1.69 4.91 -4.50
CA ILE A 95 -2.54 5.03 -5.69
C ILE A 95 -3.63 3.95 -5.69
N SER A 96 -3.25 2.68 -5.53
CA SER A 96 -4.21 1.57 -5.54
C SER A 96 -5.23 1.64 -4.39
N TYR A 97 -4.80 2.04 -3.19
CA TYR A 97 -5.70 2.26 -2.06
C TYR A 97 -6.66 3.42 -2.30
N SER A 98 -6.17 4.51 -2.90
CA SER A 98 -7.00 5.68 -3.25
C SER A 98 -8.07 5.34 -4.28
N ILE A 99 -7.73 4.54 -5.30
CA ILE A 99 -8.71 4.03 -6.28
C ILE A 99 -9.78 3.20 -5.59
N PHE A 100 -9.40 2.33 -4.64
CA PHE A 100 -10.35 1.58 -3.84
C PHE A 100 -11.27 2.51 -3.03
N THR A 101 -10.74 3.45 -2.26
CA THR A 101 -11.56 4.33 -1.41
C THR A 101 -12.49 5.22 -2.24
N ILE A 102 -11.98 5.88 -3.29
CA ILE A 102 -12.79 6.71 -4.19
C ILE A 102 -13.85 5.85 -4.90
N GLY A 103 -13.47 4.68 -5.41
CA GLY A 103 -14.39 3.77 -6.08
C GLY A 103 -15.53 3.30 -5.17
N THR A 104 -15.24 2.99 -3.91
CA THR A 104 -16.26 2.60 -2.92
C THR A 104 -17.19 3.74 -2.55
N GLN A 105 -16.66 4.95 -2.37
CA GLN A 105 -17.45 6.15 -2.09
C GLN A 105 -18.37 6.49 -3.26
N PHE A 106 -17.83 6.53 -4.48
CA PHE A 106 -18.61 6.81 -5.69
C PHE A 106 -19.72 5.77 -5.90
N PHE A 107 -19.41 4.49 -5.65
CA PHE A 107 -20.41 3.44 -5.68
C PHE A 107 -21.52 3.72 -4.67
N ARG A 108 -21.20 3.88 -3.38
CA ARG A 108 -22.19 4.17 -2.32
C ARG A 108 -23.07 5.37 -2.65
N TRP A 109 -22.45 6.47 -3.10
CA TRP A 109 -23.17 7.68 -3.48
C TRP A 109 -24.15 7.46 -4.63
N LYS A 110 -23.74 6.71 -5.67
CA LYS A 110 -24.61 6.38 -6.80
C LYS A 110 -25.82 5.54 -6.36
N TYR A 111 -25.64 4.63 -5.39
CA TYR A 111 -26.75 3.85 -4.83
C TYR A 111 -27.71 4.70 -4.02
N ALA A 112 -27.18 5.54 -3.11
CA ALA A 112 -28.00 6.48 -2.35
C ALA A 112 -28.84 7.36 -3.30
N THR A 113 -28.24 7.85 -4.38
CA THR A 113 -28.93 8.65 -5.40
C THR A 113 -30.10 7.90 -6.07
N PHE A 114 -29.96 6.59 -6.33
CA PHE A 114 -31.08 5.81 -6.87
C PHE A 114 -32.19 5.63 -5.84
N ASN A 115 -31.82 5.39 -4.59
CA ASN A 115 -32.76 5.22 -3.49
C ASN A 115 -33.55 6.49 -3.24
N ASP A 116 -32.90 7.65 -3.20
CA ASP A 116 -33.54 8.96 -3.04
C ASP A 116 -34.50 9.25 -4.18
N LYS A 117 -34.13 8.90 -5.43
CA LYS A 117 -35.02 9.08 -6.58
C LYS A 117 -36.24 8.18 -6.51
N ILE A 118 -36.07 6.91 -6.16
CA ILE A 118 -37.21 5.99 -5.98
C ILE A 118 -38.09 6.48 -4.83
N TYR A 119 -37.50 6.92 -3.73
CA TYR A 119 -38.24 7.49 -2.61
C TYR A 119 -39.06 8.72 -3.03
N ASN A 120 -38.46 9.65 -3.76
CA ASN A 120 -39.14 10.86 -4.26
C ASN A 120 -40.25 10.56 -5.27
N ILE A 121 -40.11 9.51 -6.09
CA ILE A 121 -41.19 9.06 -6.98
C ILE A 121 -42.31 8.45 -6.14
N MET A 122 -41.97 7.59 -5.19
CA MET A 122 -42.94 6.89 -4.34
C MET A 122 -43.66 7.83 -3.38
N SER A 123 -43.06 8.94 -2.95
CA SER A 123 -43.75 9.94 -2.12
C SER A 123 -44.91 10.63 -2.84
N LEU A 124 -44.91 10.61 -4.18
CA LEU A 124 -46.00 11.12 -5.02
C LEU A 124 -47.05 10.04 -5.37
N TYR A 125 -47.01 8.89 -4.70
CA TYR A 125 -47.87 7.76 -5.00
C TYR A 125 -49.36 8.06 -4.82
N ASN A 126 -50.13 7.85 -5.89
CA ASN A 126 -51.59 7.80 -5.90
C ASN A 126 -52.07 6.64 -6.80
N LYS A 127 -53.28 6.11 -6.58
CA LYS A 127 -53.83 5.04 -7.43
C LYS A 127 -54.10 5.50 -8.86
N ASP A 128 -54.32 6.79 -9.04
CA ASP A 128 -54.66 7.38 -10.33
C ASP A 128 -53.43 7.67 -11.21
N ASN A 129 -52.21 7.68 -10.65
CA ASN A 129 -50.96 7.99 -11.37
C ASN A 129 -49.99 6.78 -11.47
N ILE A 130 -50.51 5.56 -11.30
CA ILE A 130 -49.69 4.33 -11.28
C ILE A 130 -48.85 4.16 -12.55
N ASP A 131 -49.39 4.50 -13.73
CA ASP A 131 -48.69 4.32 -14.99
C ASP A 131 -47.48 5.25 -15.14
N ASP A 132 -47.60 6.49 -14.67
CA ASP A 132 -46.49 7.46 -14.64
C ASP A 132 -45.40 7.01 -13.65
N ILE A 133 -45.80 6.54 -12.47
CA ILE A 133 -44.88 5.99 -11.46
C ILE A 133 -44.14 4.77 -12.02
N ASN A 134 -44.85 3.84 -12.66
CA ASN A 134 -44.24 2.68 -13.30
C ASN A 134 -43.20 3.08 -14.33
N LYS A 135 -43.52 4.07 -15.18
CA LYS A 135 -42.62 4.60 -16.20
C LYS A 135 -41.37 5.21 -15.59
N ASP A 136 -41.48 5.96 -14.49
CA ASP A 136 -40.33 6.59 -13.85
C ASP A 136 -39.48 5.61 -13.05
N ILE A 137 -40.09 4.62 -12.39
CA ILE A 137 -39.36 3.53 -11.73
C ILE A 137 -38.65 2.66 -12.76
N ASP A 138 -39.28 2.35 -13.90
CA ASP A 138 -38.67 1.59 -14.99
C ASP A 138 -37.39 2.27 -15.51
N LYS A 139 -37.42 3.60 -15.72
CA LYS A 139 -36.23 4.36 -16.10
C LYS A 139 -35.09 4.18 -15.09
N ILE A 140 -35.38 4.16 -13.79
CA ILE A 140 -34.37 3.96 -12.74
C ILE A 140 -33.85 2.53 -12.76
N ILE A 141 -34.73 1.53 -12.82
CA ILE A 141 -34.37 0.11 -12.88
C ILE A 141 -33.46 -0.15 -14.08
N ASN A 142 -33.83 0.33 -15.27
CA ASN A 142 -33.04 0.20 -16.49
C ASN A 142 -31.69 0.91 -16.36
N LYS A 143 -31.65 2.13 -15.80
CA LYS A 143 -30.40 2.87 -15.55
C LYS A 143 -29.51 2.21 -14.50
N SER A 144 -30.09 1.44 -13.58
CA SER A 144 -29.36 0.68 -12.56
C SER A 144 -28.58 -0.51 -13.16
N LYS A 145 -28.87 -0.91 -14.41
CA LYS A 145 -28.25 -2.06 -15.09
C LYS A 145 -28.37 -3.36 -14.27
N GLY A 146 -29.58 -3.65 -13.79
CA GLY A 146 -29.90 -4.90 -13.07
C GLY A 146 -29.52 -4.92 -11.59
N LYS A 147 -28.99 -3.82 -11.04
CA LYS A 147 -28.68 -3.70 -9.61
C LYS A 147 -29.96 -3.64 -8.77
N ILE A 148 -30.90 -2.81 -9.22
CA ILE A 148 -32.24 -2.74 -8.68
C ILE A 148 -33.12 -3.64 -9.54
N THR A 149 -33.84 -4.54 -8.89
CA THR A 149 -34.70 -5.53 -9.56
C THR A 149 -36.17 -5.23 -9.37
N SER A 150 -36.54 -4.63 -8.24
CA SER A 150 -37.93 -4.28 -7.98
C SER A 150 -38.08 -3.18 -6.94
N VAL A 151 -39.25 -2.54 -6.97
CA VAL A 151 -39.73 -1.64 -5.93
C VAL A 151 -41.06 -2.17 -5.42
N THR A 152 -41.24 -2.21 -4.11
CA THR A 152 -42.48 -2.65 -3.46
C THR A 152 -42.87 -1.69 -2.35
N MET A 153 -44.16 -1.45 -2.20
CA MET A 153 -44.72 -0.63 -1.12
C MET A 153 -45.71 -1.47 -0.32
N ARG A 154 -45.60 -1.39 1.01
CA ARG A 154 -46.43 -2.18 1.93
C ARG A 154 -46.93 -1.30 3.06
N GLY A 155 -48.13 -1.58 3.57
CA GLY A 155 -48.63 -0.87 4.74
C GLY A 155 -47.65 -0.99 5.89
N ALA A 156 -47.33 0.14 6.54
CA ALA A 156 -46.36 0.18 7.61
C ALA A 156 -46.77 -0.79 8.74
N SER A 157 -45.79 -1.50 9.32
CA SER A 157 -46.03 -2.36 10.47
C SER A 157 -45.44 -1.74 11.73
N ASP A 158 -46.25 -1.66 12.79
CA ASP A 158 -45.78 -1.22 14.12
C ASP A 158 -44.85 -2.26 14.80
N ASP A 159 -44.80 -3.47 14.25
CA ASP A 159 -43.98 -4.56 14.78
C ASP A 159 -42.53 -4.45 14.33
N LYS A 160 -41.63 -4.21 15.30
CA LYS A 160 -40.18 -4.05 15.09
C LYS A 160 -39.48 -5.37 14.74
N ASN A 161 -40.16 -6.52 14.86
CA ASN A 161 -39.60 -7.82 14.51
C ASN A 161 -39.81 -8.14 13.02
N ARG A 162 -38.77 -7.88 12.23
CA ARG A 162 -38.68 -8.00 10.76
C ARG A 162 -38.76 -9.45 10.22
N GLU A 163 -39.62 -10.31 10.77
CA GLU A 163 -39.89 -11.59 10.11
C GLU A 163 -40.95 -11.41 9.02
N PHE A 164 -40.53 -11.67 7.78
CA PHE A 164 -41.30 -11.68 6.53
C PHE A 164 -42.50 -12.67 6.50
N LYS A 165 -43.03 -13.11 7.66
CA LYS A 165 -44.04 -14.16 7.74
C LYS A 165 -45.46 -13.70 7.44
N ASN A 166 -45.78 -12.42 7.62
CA ASN A 166 -47.09 -11.87 7.33
C ASN A 166 -46.97 -10.82 6.22
N LEU A 167 -47.16 -11.23 4.97
CA LEU A 167 -47.36 -10.33 3.84
C LEU A 167 -48.66 -9.53 4.07
N LYS A 168 -48.60 -8.48 4.90
CA LYS A 168 -49.56 -7.38 4.83
C LYS A 168 -49.63 -6.95 3.37
N LYS A 169 -50.87 -6.79 2.88
CA LYS A 169 -51.27 -6.49 1.50
C LYS A 169 -50.25 -5.56 0.83
N VAL A 170 -49.52 -6.07 -0.16
CA VAL A 170 -48.63 -5.26 -1.00
C VAL A 170 -49.51 -4.28 -1.75
N GLU A 171 -49.30 -2.98 -1.53
CA GLU A 171 -50.13 -1.93 -2.13
C GLU A 171 -49.60 -1.54 -3.51
N TYR A 172 -48.29 -1.61 -3.70
CA TYR A 172 -47.62 -1.37 -4.97
C TYR A 172 -46.46 -2.34 -5.17
N MET A 173 -46.31 -2.83 -6.40
CA MET A 173 -45.18 -3.66 -6.81
C MET A 173 -44.86 -3.41 -8.28
N TYR A 174 -43.58 -3.19 -8.54
CA TYR A 174 -43.07 -3.07 -9.89
C TYR A 174 -41.71 -3.77 -10.03
N PRO A 175 -41.51 -4.61 -11.07
CA PRO A 175 -42.52 -5.12 -12.01
C PRO A 175 -43.67 -5.95 -11.37
N LYS A 176 -44.85 -6.02 -12.02
CA LYS A 176 -46.09 -6.58 -11.45
C LYS A 176 -46.07 -8.08 -11.12
N ASP A 177 -45.14 -8.87 -11.69
CA ASP A 177 -45.18 -10.34 -11.64
C ASP A 177 -43.97 -11.01 -10.95
N ILE A 178 -43.33 -10.30 -10.00
CA ILE A 178 -42.16 -10.87 -9.32
C ILE A 178 -42.60 -12.00 -8.38
N LYS A 179 -42.28 -13.24 -8.77
CA LYS A 179 -42.46 -14.40 -7.90
C LYS A 179 -41.55 -14.23 -6.67
N TYR A 180 -42.17 -14.05 -5.51
CA TYR A 180 -41.48 -13.82 -4.23
C TYR A 180 -40.52 -14.98 -3.84
N LYS A 181 -40.62 -16.13 -4.53
CA LYS A 181 -39.81 -17.33 -4.36
C LYS A 181 -38.38 -17.26 -4.92
N ASP A 182 -37.98 -16.20 -5.63
CA ASP A 182 -36.56 -15.96 -5.95
C ASP A 182 -35.82 -15.48 -4.69
N LYS A 183 -35.39 -16.45 -3.87
CA LYS A 183 -34.76 -16.29 -2.54
C LYS A 183 -33.42 -15.55 -2.53
N ASN A 184 -32.91 -15.11 -3.68
CA ASN A 184 -31.55 -14.58 -3.77
C ASN A 184 -31.48 -13.05 -3.64
N GLY A 185 -32.60 -12.32 -3.72
CA GLY A 185 -32.60 -10.85 -3.61
C GLY A 185 -32.64 -10.36 -2.16
N VAL A 186 -31.89 -9.30 -1.86
CA VAL A 186 -31.96 -8.60 -0.56
C VAL A 186 -33.02 -7.52 -0.66
N HIS A 187 -33.97 -7.53 0.27
CA HIS A 187 -34.95 -6.47 0.45
C HIS A 187 -34.48 -5.52 1.54
N TYR A 188 -34.49 -4.22 1.29
CA TYR A 188 -34.27 -3.22 2.32
C TYR A 188 -35.29 -2.09 2.20
N CYS A 189 -35.73 -1.58 3.36
CA CYS A 189 -36.60 -0.42 3.43
C CYS A 189 -35.76 0.83 3.18
N ILE A 190 -36.19 1.67 2.23
CA ILE A 190 -35.54 2.96 1.95
C ILE A 190 -36.17 4.12 2.72
N GLY A 191 -37.40 3.96 3.18
CA GLY A 191 -38.11 4.99 3.91
C GLY A 191 -39.60 4.72 4.06
N GLN A 192 -40.24 5.55 4.86
CA GLN A 192 -41.69 5.55 5.05
C GLN A 192 -42.30 6.76 4.35
N ILE A 193 -43.36 6.52 3.58
CA ILE A 193 -44.16 7.58 2.99
C ILE A 193 -45.51 7.65 3.71
N ILE A 194 -46.10 8.85 3.75
CA ILE A 194 -47.42 9.10 4.30
C ILE A 194 -48.28 9.63 3.16
N THR A 195 -49.36 8.92 2.84
CA THR A 195 -50.33 9.37 1.83
C THR A 195 -51.18 10.52 2.35
N GLU A 196 -51.86 11.24 1.45
CA GLU A 196 -52.80 12.32 1.81
C GLU A 196 -53.87 11.89 2.82
N LYS A 197 -54.24 10.60 2.82
CA LYS A 197 -55.19 9.99 3.76
C LYS A 197 -54.57 9.65 5.13
N GLY A 198 -53.32 10.04 5.38
CA GLY A 198 -52.59 9.75 6.62
C GLY A 198 -52.09 8.30 6.75
N ILE A 199 -52.27 7.47 5.71
CA ILE A 199 -51.85 6.06 5.74
C ILE A 199 -50.35 5.98 5.48
N LYS A 200 -49.64 5.29 6.38
CA LYS A 200 -48.20 5.07 6.31
C LYS A 200 -47.87 3.81 5.51
N TYR A 201 -46.90 3.93 4.62
CA TYR A 201 -46.37 2.82 3.85
C TYR A 201 -44.84 2.78 3.94
N ASP A 202 -44.30 1.57 4.10
CA ASP A 202 -42.87 1.30 3.96
C ASP A 202 -42.56 1.05 2.47
N VAL A 203 -41.54 1.73 1.95
CA VAL A 203 -41.03 1.54 0.59
C VAL A 203 -39.79 0.67 0.64
N TYR A 204 -39.80 -0.42 -0.13
CA TYR A 204 -38.70 -1.37 -0.21
C TYR A 204 -38.16 -1.47 -1.63
N ILE A 205 -36.84 -1.56 -1.73
CA ILE A 205 -36.14 -1.92 -2.95
C ILE A 205 -35.66 -3.37 -2.81
N ARG A 206 -35.82 -4.16 -3.88
CA ARG A 206 -35.15 -5.45 -4.03
C ARG A 206 -33.93 -5.29 -4.91
N GLU A 207 -32.79 -5.74 -4.40
CA GLU A 207 -31.53 -5.76 -5.14
C GLU A 207 -30.97 -7.16 -5.28
N LEU A 208 -30.15 -7.38 -6.31
CA LEU A 208 -29.29 -8.56 -6.36
C LEU A 208 -28.29 -8.52 -5.21
N PRO A 209 -27.91 -9.65 -4.62
CA PRO A 209 -27.04 -9.70 -3.43
C PRO A 209 -25.64 -9.14 -3.72
N THR A 210 -25.21 -9.19 -4.99
CA THR A 210 -23.97 -8.57 -5.46
C THR A 210 -24.02 -7.04 -5.52
N SER A 211 -25.19 -6.41 -5.38
CA SER A 211 -25.39 -4.96 -5.49
C SER A 211 -25.02 -4.21 -4.22
N PHE A 212 -25.15 -4.84 -3.04
CA PHE A 212 -24.70 -4.29 -1.77
C PHE A 212 -23.19 -4.40 -1.58
N CYS A 213 -22.57 -5.37 -2.27
CA CYS A 213 -21.14 -5.58 -2.22
C CYS A 213 -20.43 -4.57 -3.13
N ILE A 214 -19.36 -3.97 -2.61
CA ILE A 214 -18.38 -3.27 -3.43
C ILE A 214 -18.01 -4.20 -4.59
N PRO A 215 -18.10 -3.75 -5.86
CA PRO A 215 -17.81 -4.59 -7.00
C PRO A 215 -16.48 -5.30 -6.84
N THR A 216 -16.43 -6.57 -7.24
CA THR A 216 -15.22 -7.40 -7.08
C THR A 216 -14.00 -6.74 -7.69
N TYR A 217 -14.12 -6.03 -8.81
CA TYR A 217 -13.02 -5.28 -9.43
C TYR A 217 -12.51 -4.12 -8.56
N ILE A 218 -13.38 -3.41 -7.83
CA ILE A 218 -12.97 -2.37 -6.88
C ILE A 218 -12.26 -3.03 -5.70
N ASN A 219 -12.81 -4.13 -5.17
CA ASN A 219 -12.20 -4.86 -4.07
C ASN A 219 -10.84 -5.47 -4.44
N ARG A 220 -10.59 -5.79 -5.72
CA ARG A 220 -9.26 -6.23 -6.20
C ARG A 220 -8.18 -5.17 -5.93
N PHE A 221 -8.49 -3.88 -6.05
CA PHE A 221 -7.51 -2.82 -5.76
C PHE A 221 -7.07 -2.79 -4.31
N LYS A 222 -7.95 -3.14 -3.36
CA LYS A 222 -7.56 -3.32 -1.95
C LYS A 222 -6.51 -4.43 -1.80
N ASN A 223 -6.74 -5.58 -2.44
CA ASN A 223 -5.82 -6.72 -2.37
C ASN A 223 -4.48 -6.40 -3.07
N ILE A 224 -4.52 -5.71 -4.20
CA ILE A 224 -3.32 -5.23 -4.91
C ILE A 224 -2.52 -4.27 -4.01
N SER A 225 -3.20 -3.34 -3.33
CA SER A 225 -2.57 -2.40 -2.39
C SER A 225 -1.86 -3.13 -1.24
N ILE A 226 -2.50 -4.15 -0.66
CA ILE A 226 -1.87 -5.00 0.36
C ILE A 226 -0.62 -5.69 -0.19
N GLY A 227 -0.66 -6.20 -1.42
CA GLY A 227 0.51 -6.80 -2.07
C GLY A 227 1.68 -5.83 -2.21
N PHE A 228 1.42 -4.60 -2.68
CA PHE A 228 2.47 -3.57 -2.78
C PHE A 228 3.01 -3.15 -1.41
N LEU A 229 2.16 -3.09 -0.39
CA LEU A 229 2.58 -2.80 0.99
C LEU A 229 3.54 -3.88 1.52
N CYS A 230 3.26 -5.16 1.24
CA CYS A 230 4.18 -6.25 1.59
C CYS A 230 5.54 -6.08 0.88
N CYS A 231 5.55 -5.79 -0.42
CA CYS A 231 6.79 -5.54 -1.17
C CYS A 231 7.57 -4.33 -0.65
N PHE A 232 6.88 -3.28 -0.21
CA PHE A 232 7.47 -2.11 0.43
C PHE A 232 8.17 -2.49 1.75
N ILE A 233 7.49 -3.26 2.62
CA ILE A 233 8.06 -3.72 3.89
C ILE A 233 9.29 -4.61 3.66
N ILE A 234 9.22 -5.54 2.71
CA ILE A 234 10.37 -6.37 2.33
C ILE A 234 11.54 -5.51 1.85
N SER A 235 11.27 -4.50 1.02
CA SER A 235 12.29 -3.57 0.53
C SER A 235 12.94 -2.77 1.68
N ILE A 236 12.17 -2.35 2.69
CA ILE A 236 12.72 -1.72 3.90
C ILE A 236 13.66 -2.66 4.62
N ILE A 237 13.25 -3.92 4.85
CA ILE A 237 14.08 -4.91 5.55
C ILE A 237 15.39 -5.13 4.79
N VAL A 238 15.33 -5.30 3.47
CA VAL A 238 16.53 -5.45 2.62
C VAL A 238 17.43 -4.22 2.71
N TRP A 239 16.86 -3.01 2.66
CA TRP A 239 17.62 -1.78 2.79
C TRP A 239 18.31 -1.65 4.16
N ILE A 240 17.59 -1.96 5.24
CA ILE A 240 18.13 -1.99 6.60
C ILE A 240 19.24 -3.04 6.70
N LEU A 241 19.08 -4.24 6.13
CA LEU A 241 20.11 -5.27 6.14
C LEU A 241 21.37 -4.85 5.39
N ILE A 242 21.24 -4.17 4.24
CA ILE A 242 22.40 -3.60 3.52
C ILE A 242 23.14 -2.60 4.41
N LYS A 243 22.41 -1.70 5.08
CA LYS A 243 22.98 -0.70 5.99
C LYS A 243 23.50 -1.28 7.31
N LEU A 244 22.90 -2.35 7.81
CA LEU A 244 23.34 -3.07 9.01
C LEU A 244 24.57 -3.93 8.73
N ASN A 245 24.68 -4.58 7.56
CA ASN A 245 25.90 -5.29 7.18
C ASN A 245 27.09 -4.32 7.12
N GLU A 246 26.87 -3.14 6.56
CA GLU A 246 27.81 -2.02 6.61
C GLU A 246 28.16 -1.66 8.07
N ASN A 247 27.20 -1.72 9.00
CA ASN A 247 27.38 -1.41 10.43
C ASN A 247 27.99 -2.52 11.30
N ILE A 248 27.78 -3.79 10.95
CA ILE A 248 28.39 -4.94 11.64
C ILE A 248 29.85 -5.04 11.23
N HIS A 249 30.16 -4.81 9.95
CA HIS A 249 31.53 -4.69 9.50
C HIS A 249 32.28 -3.58 10.26
N ARG A 250 31.65 -2.41 10.49
CA ARG A 250 32.19 -1.34 11.37
C ARG A 250 32.49 -1.81 12.81
N LYS A 251 31.59 -2.59 13.41
CA LYS A 251 31.68 -2.93 14.84
C LYS A 251 32.73 -3.99 15.12
N TYR A 252 32.89 -4.96 14.21
CA TYR A 252 33.93 -6.00 14.34
C TYR A 252 35.35 -5.43 14.25
N VAL A 253 35.59 -4.46 13.35
CA VAL A 253 36.88 -3.78 13.25
C VAL A 253 37.23 -3.04 14.55
N ARG A 254 36.26 -2.37 15.17
CA ARG A 254 36.45 -1.58 16.41
C ARG A 254 36.73 -2.41 17.67
N TYR A 255 36.46 -3.72 17.68
CA TYR A 255 36.78 -4.61 18.82
C TYR A 255 38.11 -5.35 18.65
N CYS A 256 38.68 -5.34 17.44
CA CYS A 256 39.97 -5.96 17.15
C CYS A 256 41.15 -4.96 17.14
N SER A 257 40.86 -3.65 17.21
CA SER A 257 41.82 -2.56 17.49
C SER A 257 41.95 -2.29 18.99
#